data_AF-A0A5N6U912-F1
#
_entry.id   AF-A0A5N6U912-F1
#
_cell.length_a   1.000
_cell.length_b   1.000
_cell.length_c   1.000
_cell.angle_alpha   90.00
_cell.angle_beta   90.00
_cell.angle_gamma   90.00
#
_symmetry.space_group_name_H-M   'P 1'
#
loop_
_entity.id
_entity.type
_entity.pdbx_description
1 polymer ?
#
loop_
_entity_poly.entity_id
_entity_poly.type
_entity_poly.pdbx_seq_one_letter_code
_entity_poly.pdbx_strand_id
1 'polypeptide(L)'
;MPNPQTVNVAGIPKRILLEALLAVTKDITATELNMDDAWREYMIYKGPASQICGRVLECDIHPDAVNPVGFDRANRQEGMFAAVVNGLHKRLNDAK
;
A
#
# COMPACT_ATOMS: atom_id res chain seq x y z
N MET A 1 13.95 -18.65 -10.12
CA MET A 1 12.84 -17.66 -10.02
C MET A 1 13.47 -16.37 -9.53
N PRO A 2 13.22 -15.20 -10.15
CA PRO A 2 13.75 -13.95 -9.60
C PRO A 2 13.16 -13.78 -8.20
N ASN A 3 14.03 -13.55 -7.23
CA ASN A 3 13.67 -13.31 -5.84
C ASN A 3 12.74 -12.09 -5.81
N PRO A 4 11.50 -12.15 -5.31
CA PRO A 4 10.67 -10.96 -5.23
C PRO A 4 11.38 -9.99 -4.29
N GLN A 5 11.91 -8.89 -4.84
CA GLN A 5 12.55 -7.86 -4.04
C GLN A 5 11.48 -7.31 -3.09
N THR A 6 11.57 -7.68 -1.81
CA THR A 6 10.71 -7.11 -0.79
C THR A 6 11.08 -5.64 -0.62
N VAL A 7 10.05 -4.81 -0.45
CA VAL A 7 10.20 -3.37 -0.25
C VAL A 7 10.18 -3.10 1.26
N ASN A 8 11.20 -2.43 1.75
CA ASN A 8 11.30 -2.04 3.15
C ASN A 8 10.35 -0.86 3.45
N VAL A 9 9.39 -1.08 4.33
CA VAL A 9 8.42 -0.07 4.79
C VAL A 9 8.62 0.29 6.27
N ALA A 10 9.69 -0.18 6.90
CA ALA A 10 10.00 0.16 8.28
C ALA A 10 10.09 1.67 8.48
N GLY A 11 9.63 2.15 9.63
CA GLY A 11 9.62 3.57 9.99
C GLY A 11 8.51 4.40 9.32
N ILE A 12 7.70 3.82 8.43
CA ILE A 12 6.50 4.47 7.89
C ILE A 12 5.29 4.07 8.74
N PRO A 13 4.52 5.02 9.29
CA PRO A 13 3.26 4.71 9.95
C PRO A 13 2.30 3.99 8.99
N LYS A 14 1.79 2.82 9.37
CA LYS A 14 1.00 1.95 8.48
C LYS A 14 -0.25 2.62 7.92
N ARG A 15 -0.88 3.51 8.70
CA ARG A 15 -2.02 4.31 8.24
C ARG A 15 -1.64 5.26 7.10
N ILE A 16 -0.48 5.92 7.19
CA ILE A 16 0.05 6.79 6.12
C ILE A 16 0.42 5.96 4.89
N LEU A 17 1.03 4.79 5.10
CA LEU A 17 1.35 3.88 4.01
C LEU A 17 0.09 3.41 3.28
N LEU A 18 -0.95 3.00 4.01
CA LEU A 18 -2.22 2.59 3.44
C LEU A 18 -2.84 3.71 2.63
N GLU A 19 -2.93 4.92 3.19
CA GLU A 19 -3.47 6.10 2.51
C GLU A 19 -2.75 6.38 1.18
N ALA A 20 -1.41 6.41 1.22
CA ALA A 20 -0.60 6.70 0.04
C ALA A 20 -0.74 5.64 -1.06
N LEU A 21 -0.85 4.37 -0.68
CA LEU A 21 -1.10 3.29 -1.63
C LEU A 21 -2.50 3.40 -2.21
N LEU A 22 -3.52 3.59 -1.38
CA LEU A 22 -4.91 3.73 -1.85
C LEU A 22 -5.09 4.93 -2.78
N ALA A 23 -4.38 6.04 -2.54
CA ALA A 23 -4.42 7.24 -3.38
C ALA A 23 -3.95 7.00 -4.83
N VAL A 24 -3.06 6.02 -5.05
CA VAL A 24 -2.51 5.73 -6.38
C VAL A 24 -3.17 4.51 -7.04
N THR A 25 -3.93 3.73 -6.27
CA THR A 25 -4.59 2.51 -6.77
C THR A 25 -5.79 2.82 -7.66
N LYS A 26 -6.07 1.88 -8.57
CA LYS A 26 -7.24 1.95 -9.43
C LYS A 26 -8.53 1.91 -8.59
N ASP A 27 -9.39 2.87 -8.83
CA ASP A 27 -10.76 2.87 -8.30
C ASP A 27 -11.64 1.93 -9.12
N ILE A 28 -12.30 0.97 -8.48
CA ILE A 28 -13.30 0.12 -9.14
C ILE A 28 -14.72 0.66 -8.92
N THR A 29 -14.94 1.47 -7.89
CA THR A 29 -16.27 1.87 -7.42
C THR A 29 -16.62 3.34 -7.69
N ALA A 30 -15.62 4.17 -8.02
CA ALA A 30 -15.75 5.62 -8.19
C ALA A 30 -16.33 6.34 -6.94
N THR A 31 -16.12 5.75 -5.76
CA THR A 31 -16.60 6.28 -4.48
C THR A 31 -15.50 7.11 -3.82
N GLU A 32 -15.89 8.19 -3.13
CA GLU A 32 -14.94 8.95 -2.32
C GLU A 32 -14.30 8.04 -1.25
N LEU A 33 -12.97 8.10 -1.17
CA LEU A 33 -12.20 7.28 -0.23
C LEU A 33 -12.29 7.90 1.18
N ASN A 34 -13.03 7.26 2.07
CA ASN A 34 -12.98 7.57 3.50
C ASN A 34 -11.85 6.78 4.17
N MET A 35 -10.81 7.48 4.63
CA MET A 35 -9.66 6.84 5.26
C MET A 35 -9.94 6.21 6.63
N ASP A 36 -10.97 6.63 7.35
CA ASP A 36 -11.37 5.97 8.60
C ASP A 36 -12.01 4.61 8.32
N ASP A 37 -12.85 4.53 7.29
CA ASP A 37 -13.48 3.28 6.86
C ASP A 37 -12.45 2.33 6.24
N ALA A 38 -11.54 2.85 5.39
CA ALA A 38 -10.46 2.06 4.81
C ALA A 38 -9.52 1.50 5.88
N TRP A 39 -9.18 2.30 6.90
CA TRP A 39 -8.38 1.83 8.02
C TRP A 39 -9.11 0.76 8.84
N ARG A 40 -10.40 0.95 9.13
CA ARG A 40 -11.20 -0.04 9.84
C ARG A 40 -11.31 -1.35 9.07
N GLU A 41 -11.58 -1.28 7.77
CA GLU A 41 -11.65 -2.44 6.88
C GLU A 41 -10.30 -3.18 6.84
N TYR A 42 -9.19 -2.45 6.67
CA TYR A 42 -7.85 -3.04 6.69
C TYR A 42 -7.54 -3.75 8.01
N MET A 43 -7.93 -3.17 9.15
CA MET A 43 -7.72 -3.77 10.48
C MET A 43 -8.53 -5.06 10.70
N ILE A 44 -9.64 -5.25 9.98
CA ILE A 44 -10.43 -6.49 10.03
C ILE A 44 -9.71 -7.60 9.24
N TYR A 45 -9.03 -7.26 8.16
CA TYR A 45 -8.26 -8.21 7.35
C TYR A 45 -6.96 -8.63 8.06
N LYS A 46 -6.90 -9.88 8.50
CA LYS A 46 -5.68 -10.52 9.03
C LYS A 46 -4.89 -11.21 7.91
N GLY A 47 -4.52 -10.48 6.87
CA GLY A 47 -3.78 -11.01 5.72
C GLY A 47 -3.76 -10.07 4.51
N PRO A 48 -3.28 -10.52 3.35
CA PRO A 48 -3.28 -9.71 2.14
C PRO A 48 -4.72 -9.37 1.75
N ALA A 49 -5.07 -8.10 1.87
CA ALA A 49 -6.36 -7.61 1.43
C ALA A 49 -6.33 -7.52 -0.11
N SER A 50 -7.20 -8.26 -0.78
CA SER A 50 -7.37 -8.13 -2.23
C SER A 50 -7.89 -6.73 -2.57
N GLN A 51 -8.83 -6.22 -1.76
CA GLN A 51 -9.40 -4.87 -1.90
C GLN A 51 -9.63 -4.23 -0.54
N ILE A 52 -9.53 -2.89 -0.50
CA ILE A 52 -9.94 -2.04 0.63
C ILE A 52 -10.76 -0.89 0.04
N CYS A 53 -12.00 -0.70 0.51
CA CYS A 53 -12.91 0.36 0.04
C CYS A 53 -13.03 0.41 -1.49
N GLY A 54 -13.09 -0.75 -2.14
CA GLY A 54 -13.20 -0.85 -3.61
C GLY A 54 -11.92 -0.54 -4.39
N ARG A 55 -10.78 -0.42 -3.71
CA ARG A 55 -9.45 -0.23 -4.33
C ARG A 55 -8.56 -1.45 -4.14
N VAL A 56 -7.80 -1.77 -5.18
CA VAL A 56 -7.03 -3.02 -5.25
C VAL A 56 -5.66 -2.87 -4.61
N LEU A 57 -5.45 -3.55 -3.48
CA LEU A 57 -4.20 -3.50 -2.72
C LEU A 57 -3.34 -4.74 -2.98
N GLU A 58 -3.91 -5.95 -2.91
CA GLU A 58 -3.25 -7.24 -3.22
C GLU A 58 -1.89 -7.45 -2.52
N CYS A 59 -1.72 -6.87 -1.33
CA CYS A 59 -0.54 -7.07 -0.49
C CYS A 59 -0.88 -6.90 1.01
N ASP A 60 -0.06 -7.49 1.87
CA ASP A 60 -0.11 -7.24 3.32
C ASP A 60 1.01 -6.26 3.70
N ILE A 61 0.62 -5.08 4.21
CA ILE A 61 1.55 -4.04 4.64
C ILE A 61 1.91 -4.10 6.14
N HIS A 62 1.39 -5.07 6.91
CA HIS A 62 1.76 -5.25 8.32
C HIS A 62 3.25 -5.49 8.52
N PRO A 63 3.92 -6.39 7.76
CA PRO A 63 5.35 -6.61 7.89
C PRO A 63 6.17 -5.36 7.54
N ASP A 64 7.40 -5.30 8.03
CA ASP A 64 8.34 -4.25 7.66
C ASP A 64 8.98 -4.45 6.28
N ALA A 65 8.86 -5.66 5.72
CA ALA A 65 9.28 -5.98 4.37
C ALA A 65 8.09 -6.58 3.61
N VAL A 66 7.61 -5.86 2.59
CA VAL A 66 6.39 -6.20 1.86
C VAL A 66 6.73 -6.72 0.47
N ASN A 67 6.04 -7.75 0.00
CA ASN A 67 6.13 -8.18 -1.39
C ASN A 67 5.23 -7.30 -2.27
N PRO A 68 5.79 -6.47 -3.17
CA PRO A 68 5.00 -5.53 -3.97
C PRO A 68 4.32 -6.18 -5.19
N VAL A 69 4.65 -7.43 -5.53
CA VAL A 69 4.27 -8.04 -6.82
C VAL A 69 2.75 -8.07 -7.02
N GLY A 70 1.99 -8.40 -5.98
CA GLY A 70 0.52 -8.42 -6.05
C GLY A 70 -0.06 -7.05 -6.37
N PHE A 71 0.38 -6.03 -5.63
CA PHE A 71 -0.01 -4.64 -5.82
C PHE A 71 0.32 -4.12 -7.22
N ASP A 72 1.58 -4.24 -7.64
CA ASP A 72 2.06 -3.71 -8.92
C ASP A 72 1.36 -4.37 -10.11
N ARG A 73 1.19 -5.70 -10.04
CA ARG A 73 0.48 -6.46 -11.09
C ARG A 73 -0.98 -6.05 -11.19
N ALA A 74 -1.67 -5.93 -10.04
CA ALA A 74 -3.08 -5.61 -10.01
C ALA A 74 -3.38 -4.17 -10.48
N ASN A 75 -2.47 -3.24 -10.18
CA ASN A 75 -2.54 -1.86 -10.64
C ASN A 75 -1.87 -1.65 -12.01
N ARG A 76 -1.37 -2.72 -12.65
CA ARG A 76 -0.76 -2.73 -13.99
C ARG A 76 0.43 -1.78 -14.13
N GLN A 77 1.18 -1.56 -13.05
CA GLN A 77 2.33 -0.67 -13.03
C GLN A 77 3.44 -1.24 -12.15
N GLU A 78 4.51 -1.70 -12.78
CA GLU A 78 5.69 -2.24 -12.10
C GLU A 78 6.46 -1.15 -11.35
N GLY A 79 6.90 -1.44 -10.12
CA GLY A 79 7.67 -0.53 -9.28
C GLY A 79 6.85 0.59 -8.62
N MET A 80 5.52 0.57 -8.79
CA MET A 80 4.62 1.57 -8.25
C MET A 80 4.62 1.59 -6.72
N PHE A 81 4.55 0.41 -6.11
CA PHE A 81 4.64 0.28 -4.65
C PHE A 81 5.95 0.87 -4.11
N ALA A 82 7.08 0.50 -4.73
CA ALA A 82 8.40 0.98 -4.33
C ALA A 82 8.53 2.51 -4.47
N ALA A 83 7.97 3.10 -5.54
CA ALA A 83 7.97 4.54 -5.74
C ALA A 83 7.21 5.29 -4.62
N VAL A 84 6.05 4.78 -4.21
CA VAL A 84 5.26 5.34 -3.09
C VAL A 84 6.06 5.29 -1.79
N VAL A 85 6.63 4.13 -1.47
CA VAL A 85 7.42 3.93 -0.24
C VAL A 85 8.63 4.85 -0.20
N ASN A 86 9.40 4.94 -1.29
CA ASN A 86 10.55 5.84 -1.39
C ASN A 86 10.16 7.31 -1.20
N GLY A 87 9.01 7.72 -1.76
CA GLY A 87 8.47 9.06 -1.57
C GLY A 87 8.12 9.37 -0.11
N LEU A 88 7.55 8.40 0.62
CA LEU A 88 7.24 8.54 2.03
C LEU A 88 8.49 8.60 2.91
N HIS A 89 9.47 7.72 2.69
CA HIS A 89 10.74 7.77 3.41
C HIS A 89 11.44 9.11 3.25
N LYS A 90 11.48 9.66 2.03
CA LYS A 90 12.05 10.98 1.79
C LYS A 90 11.34 12.06 2.61
N ARG A 91 10.01 12.13 2.54
CA ARG A 91 9.21 13.12 3.29
C ARG A 91 9.39 13.02 4.81
N LEU A 92 9.45 11.80 5.34
CA LEU A 92 9.61 11.56 6.79
C LEU A 92 11.02 11.86 7.28
N ASN A 93 12.02 11.77 6.41
CA ASN A 93 13.39 12.17 6.75
C ASN A 93 13.59 13.67 6.64
N ASP A 94 12.95 14.35 5.67
CA ASP A 94 13.01 15.80 5.51
C ASP A 94 12.26 16.57 6.62
N ALA A 95 11.37 15.90 7.35
CA ALA A 95 10.58 16.47 8.46
C ALA A 95 11.28 16.39 9.83
N LYS A 96 12.51 15.87 9.89
CA LYS A 96 13.35 15.76 11.09
C LYS A 96 14.39 16.86 11.12
#